data_AF-A0A967LD20-F1
#
_entry.id   AF-A0A967LD20-F1
#
_cell.length_a   1.000
_cell.length_b   1.000
_cell.length_c   1.000
_cell.angle_alpha   90.00
_cell.angle_beta   90.00
_cell.angle_gamma   90.00
#
_symmetry.space_group_name_H-M   'P 1'
#
loop_
_entity.id
_entity.type
_entity.pdbx_description
1 polymer ?
#
loop_
_entity_poly.entity_id
_entity_poly.type
_entity_poly.pdbx_seq_one_letter_code
_entity_poly.pdbx_strand_id
1 'polypeptide(L)'
;QQRNLLRVSIRTAALGRAAETPLRLTVLLDKSGSMERIDRVDSVRNAFQLLSDQLNPQDQVTLIGFARTPRLLAERLTGDRIGELVGVL
;
A
#
# COMPACT_ATOMS: atom_id res chain seq x y z
N GLN A 1 34.05 -47.28 -14.13
CA GLN A 1 32.67 -46.77 -14.16
C GLN A 1 32.67 -45.33 -13.69
N GLN A 2 32.25 -44.36 -14.51
CA GLN A 2 32.24 -42.93 -14.17
C GLN A 2 30.90 -42.56 -13.53
N ARG A 3 30.94 -41.89 -12.36
CA ARG A 3 29.76 -41.34 -11.68
C ARG A 3 29.66 -39.86 -12.00
N ASN A 4 28.62 -39.46 -12.72
CA ASN A 4 28.27 -38.06 -12.89
C ASN A 4 27.48 -37.58 -11.67
N LEU A 5 27.94 -36.51 -11.05
CA LEU A 5 27.22 -35.85 -9.96
C LEU A 5 26.41 -34.69 -10.54
N LEU A 6 25.09 -34.75 -10.35
CA LEU A 6 24.19 -33.64 -10.62
C LEU A 6 23.82 -32.99 -9.29
N ARG A 7 24.04 -31.67 -9.17
CA ARG A 7 23.60 -30.89 -8.02
C ARG A 7 22.48 -29.96 -8.46
N VAL A 8 21.27 -30.21 -7.96
CA VAL A 8 20.11 -29.33 -8.12
C VAL A 8 19.91 -28.59 -6.81
N SER A 9 19.93 -27.26 -6.86
CA SER A 9 19.63 -26.40 -5.71
C SER A 9 18.40 -25.57 -6.03
N ILE A 10 17.34 -25.73 -5.24
CA ILE A 10 16.14 -24.89 -5.31
C ILE A 10 16.23 -23.88 -4.16
N ARG A 11 16.07 -22.60 -4.47
CA ARG A 11 15.90 -21.54 -3.49
C ARG A 11 14.52 -20.94 -3.71
N THR A 12 13.56 -21.31 -2.87
CA THR A 12 12.28 -20.61 -2.82
C THR A 12 12.52 -19.21 -2.27
N ALA A 13 11.81 -18.21 -2.77
CA ALA A 13 11.83 -16.89 -2.16
C ALA A 13 11.40 -17.06 -0.70
N ALA A 14 12.31 -16.77 0.24
CA ALA A 14 11.92 -16.64 1.63
C ALA A 14 11.10 -15.35 1.70
N LEU A 15 9.79 -15.48 1.52
CA LEU A 15 8.84 -14.56 2.13
C LEU A 15 9.12 -14.66 3.63
N GLY A 16 10.05 -13.85 4.13
CA GLY A 16 10.51 -13.92 5.51
C GLY A 16 9.35 -13.69 6.46
N ARG A 17 9.59 -13.80 7.77
CA ARG A 17 8.63 -13.52 8.84
C ARG A 17 7.86 -12.19 8.67
N ALA A 18 8.42 -11.25 7.90
CA ALA A 18 7.81 -9.98 7.49
C ALA A 18 6.55 -10.13 6.62
N ALA A 19 6.42 -11.20 5.82
CA ALA A 19 5.23 -11.45 4.99
C ALA A 19 3.99 -11.82 5.82
N GLU A 20 4.17 -12.28 7.06
CA GLU A 20 3.08 -12.62 7.97
C GLU A 20 2.77 -11.53 8.99
N THR A 21 3.59 -10.48 9.06
CA THR A 21 3.33 -9.37 9.99
C THR A 21 2.45 -8.34 9.29
N PRO A 22 1.20 -8.11 9.74
CA PRO A 22 0.32 -7.15 9.09
C PRO A 22 0.89 -5.74 9.18
N LEU A 23 0.91 -5.03 8.05
CA LEU A 23 1.36 -3.65 7.97
C LEU A 23 0.32 -2.72 8.61
N ARG A 24 0.81 -1.65 9.24
CA ARG A 24 -0.03 -0.55 9.74
C ARG A 24 0.52 0.76 9.19
N LEU A 25 -0.10 1.28 8.15
CA LEU A 25 0.34 2.49 7.47
C LEU A 25 -0.51 3.68 7.90
N THR A 26 0.14 4.80 8.22
CA THR A 26 -0.54 6.09 8.40
C THR A 26 -0.12 7.01 7.28
N VAL A 27 -1.08 7.41 6.45
CA VAL A 27 -0.85 8.23 5.26
C VAL A 27 -1.40 9.63 5.52
N LEU A 28 -0.55 10.64 5.32
CA LEU A 28 -0.93 12.05 5.41
C LEU A 28 -1.04 12.62 3.99
N LEU A 29 -2.22 13.09 3.62
CA LEU A 29 -2.48 13.73 2.34
C LEU A 29 -2.51 15.25 2.47
N ASP A 30 -1.65 15.92 1.72
CA ASP A 30 -1.74 17.36 1.57
C ASP A 30 -2.95 17.72 0.68
N LYS A 31 -3.87 18.51 1.24
CA LYS A 31 -5.05 19.09 0.58
C LYS A 31 -4.93 20.62 0.46
N SER A 32 -3.71 21.16 0.45
CA SER A 32 -3.48 22.58 0.18
C SER A 32 -3.97 22.96 -1.22
N GLY A 33 -4.29 24.23 -1.46
CA GLY A 33 -4.77 24.70 -2.78
C GLY A 33 -3.80 24.42 -3.94
N SER A 34 -2.51 24.16 -3.65
CA SER A 34 -1.53 23.75 -4.66
C SER A 34 -1.72 22.30 -5.17
N MET A 35 -2.49 21.50 -4.43
CA MET A 35 -2.84 20.10 -4.71
C MET A 35 -4.21 19.94 -5.37
N GLU A 36 -5.02 21.01 -5.50
CA GLU A 36 -6.34 21.00 -6.16
C GLU A 36 -6.28 20.88 -7.70
N ARG A 37 -5.08 20.79 -8.28
CA ARG A 37 -4.93 20.58 -9.71
C ARG A 37 -5.37 19.16 -10.08
N ILE A 38 -6.11 19.05 -11.18
CA ILE A 38 -6.72 17.79 -11.65
C ILE A 38 -5.66 16.68 -11.82
N ASP A 39 -4.47 17.01 -12.33
CA ASP A 39 -3.34 16.07 -12.49
C ASP A 39 -2.88 15.46 -11.15
N ARG A 40 -3.02 16.21 -10.05
CA ARG A 40 -2.57 15.80 -8.72
C ARG A 40 -3.57 14.87 -8.05
N VAL A 41 -4.87 15.13 -8.22
CA VAL A 41 -5.94 14.24 -7.72
C VAL A 41 -5.83 12.87 -8.39
N ASP A 42 -5.66 12.85 -9.72
CA ASP A 42 -5.50 11.60 -10.47
C ASP A 42 -4.22 10.84 -10.06
N SER A 43 -3.12 11.57 -9.81
CA SER A 43 -1.87 10.98 -9.34
C SER A 43 -2.02 10.32 -7.97
N VAL A 44 -2.73 10.96 -7.03
CA VAL A 44 -3.00 10.42 -5.70
C VAL A 44 -3.90 9.18 -5.79
N ARG A 45 -4.94 9.24 -6.62
CA ARG A 45 -5.82 8.10 -6.91
C ARG A 45 -5.03 6.89 -7.44
N ASN A 46 -4.15 7.10 -8.42
CA ASN A 46 -3.30 6.04 -8.97
C ASN A 46 -2.34 5.47 -7.91
N ALA A 47 -1.78 6.31 -7.04
CA ALA A 47 -0.91 5.86 -5.97
C ALA A 47 -1.64 4.97 -4.95
N PHE A 48 -2.89 5.31 -4.58
CA PHE A 48 -3.69 4.47 -3.69
C PHE A 48 -4.12 3.16 -4.33
N GLN A 49 -4.37 3.16 -5.64
CA GLN A 49 -4.69 1.93 -6.36
C GLN A 49 -3.47 0.98 -6.45
N LEU A 50 -2.29 1.52 -6.75
CA LEU A 50 -1.04 0.75 -6.69
C LEU A 50 -0.72 0.26 -5.28
N LEU A 51 -1.12 1.01 -4.26
CA LEU A 51 -0.97 0.60 -2.86
C LEU A 51 -1.95 -0.53 -2.53
N SER A 52 -3.22 -0.46 -2.93
CA SER A 52 -4.18 -1.54 -2.68
C SER A 52 -3.76 -2.86 -3.32
N ASP A 53 -3.14 -2.82 -4.50
CA ASP A 53 -2.67 -4.02 -5.20
C ASP A 53 -1.49 -4.70 -4.49
N GLN A 54 -0.77 -3.98 -3.62
CA GLN A 54 0.40 -4.49 -2.89
C GLN A 54 0.08 -4.91 -1.44
N LEU A 55 -1.09 -4.55 -0.93
CA LEU A 55 -1.49 -4.85 0.44
C LEU A 55 -2.32 -6.13 0.51
N ASN A 56 -2.20 -6.82 1.64
CA ASN A 56 -3.03 -7.97 1.97
C ASN A 56 -4.25 -7.55 2.83
N PRO A 57 -5.27 -8.41 3.00
CA PRO A 57 -6.46 -8.07 3.79
C PRO A 57 -6.22 -7.85 5.30
N GLN A 58 -5.07 -8.27 5.83
CA GLN A 58 -4.70 -8.03 7.24
C GLN A 58 -4.03 -6.67 7.44
N ASP A 59 -3.50 -6.07 6.38
CA ASP A 59 -2.87 -4.76 6.44
C ASP A 59 -3.91 -3.67 6.72
N GLN A 60 -3.52 -2.67 7.50
CA GLN A 60 -4.39 -1.57 7.90
C GLN A 60 -3.80 -0.23 7.47
N VAL A 61 -4.65 0.63 6.93
CA VAL A 61 -4.29 1.98 6.49
C VAL A 61 -5.20 3.00 7.14
N THR A 62 -4.57 3.99 7.79
CA THR A 62 -5.22 5.17 8.33
C THR A 62 -4.85 6.37 7.46
N LEU A 63 -5.86 7.13 7.06
CA LEU A 63 -5.73 8.26 6.15
C LEU A 63 -6.07 9.57 6.86
N ILE A 64 -5.16 10.51 6.82
CA ILE A 64 -5.32 11.84 7.41
C ILE A 64 -5.16 12.87 6.30
N GLY A 65 -6.18 13.69 6.07
CA GLY A 65 -6.10 14.85 5.19
C GLY A 65 -5.59 16.06 5.97
N PHE A 66 -4.70 16.83 5.37
CA PHE A 66 -4.11 18.00 5.99
C PHE A 66 -4.08 19.17 5.00
N ALA A 67 -4.72 20.27 5.38
CA ALA A 67 -4.54 21.56 4.72
C ALA A 67 -4.14 22.60 5.78
N ARG A 68 -5.12 23.20 6.46
CA ARG A 68 -4.87 24.07 7.64
C ARG A 68 -5.00 23.31 8.95
N THR A 69 -5.90 22.34 9.00
CA THR A 69 -6.16 21.50 10.16
C THR A 69 -6.20 20.03 9.72
N PRO A 70 -5.63 19.10 10.52
CA PRO A 70 -5.71 17.68 10.23
C PRO A 70 -7.15 17.19 10.36
N ARG A 71 -7.58 16.34 9.43
CA ARG A 71 -8.85 15.62 9.48
C ARG A 71 -8.62 14.15 9.19
N LEU A 72 -9.16 13.30 10.03
CA LEU A 72 -9.21 11.86 9.78
C LEU A 72 -10.18 11.60 8.63
N LEU A 73 -9.68 11.03 7.54
CA LEU A 73 -10.47 10.67 6.36
C LEU A 73 -10.89 9.20 6.42
N ALA A 74 -10.03 8.35 6.95
CA ALA A 74 -10.31 6.94 7.17
C ALA A 74 -9.44 6.37 8.28
N GLU A 75 -9.97 5.42 9.03
CA GLU A 75 -9.26 4.79 10.14
C GLU A 75 -9.18 3.27 9.95
N ARG A 76 -7.95 2.74 9.94
CA ARG A 76 -7.65 1.30 9.87
C ARG A 76 -8.47 0.56 8.79
N LEU A 77 -8.56 1.14 7.59
CA LEU A 77 -9.11 0.42 6.45
C LEU A 77 -8.22 -0.74 6.09
N THR A 78 -8.82 -1.88 5.78
CA THR A 78 -8.08 -3.05 5.33
C THR A 78 -7.51 -2.83 3.93
N GLY A 79 -6.39 -3.48 3.61
CA GLY A 79 -5.67 -3.32 2.34
C GLY A 79 -6.56 -3.44 1.09
N ASP A 80 -7.50 -4.38 1.12
CA ASP A 80 -8.48 -4.66 0.06
C ASP A 80 -9.57 -3.59 -0.10
N ARG A 81 -9.77 -2.73 0.91
CA ARG A 81 -10.82 -1.71 0.95
C ARG A 81 -10.32 -0.29 0.70
N ILE A 82 -9.00 -0.09 0.56
CA ILE A 82 -8.41 1.22 0.28
C ILE A 82 -8.88 1.78 -1.07
N GLY A 83 -9.17 0.92 -2.04
CA GLY A 83 -9.75 1.32 -3.32
C GLY A 83 -11.07 2.10 -3.17
N GLU A 84 -11.83 1.89 -2.09
CA GLU A 84 -13.07 2.64 -1.80
C GLU A 84 -12.79 4.13 -1.53
N LEU A 85 -11.60 4.48 -1.01
CA LEU A 85 -11.21 5.86 -0.73
C LEU A 85 -10.93 6.68 -1.99
N VAL A 86 -10.62 6.01 -3.10
CA VAL A 86 -10.31 6.64 -4.37
C VAL A 86 -11.49 7.47 -4.90
N GLY A 87 -12.73 7.12 -4.54
CA GLY A 87 -13.93 7.88 -4.89
C GLY A 87 -14.23 9.08 -3.98
N VAL A 88 -13.55 9.19 -2.83
CA VAL A 88 -13.82 10.18 -1.78
C VAL A 88 -12.73 11.27 -1.70
N LEU A 89 -11.58 11.03 -2.36
CA LEU A 89 -10.47 11.97 -2.52
C LEU A 89 -10.67 12.86 -3.74
#